data_AF-A0A848EDI4-F1
#
_entry.id   AF-A0A848EDI4-F1
#
_cell.length_a   1.000
_cell.length_b   1.000
_cell.length_c   1.000
_cell.angle_alpha   90.00
_cell.angle_beta   90.00
_cell.angle_gamma   90.00
#
_symmetry.space_group_name_H-M   'P 1'
#
loop_
_entity.id
_entity.type
_entity.pdbx_description
1 polymer ?
#
loop_
_entity_poly.entity_id
_entity_poly.type
_entity_poly.pdbx_seq_one_letter_code
_entity_poly.pdbx_strand_id
1 'polypeptide(L)'
;MRLTPALGLLAVLAAGPAFAQSATPIGVAECDDFLTKYDQCLNTNVPAANRAQVGAAVTQMRDSWRQMAQNPQTRPMLGPQCTQMAQQMAQSMSAYNCRF
;
A
#
# COMPACT_ATOMS: atom_id res chain seq x y z
N MET A 1 -0.77 -13.12 -49.52
CA MET A 1 0.36 -12.36 -50.11
C MET A 1 0.04 -10.88 -50.12
N ARG A 2 0.47 -10.13 -49.09
CA ARG A 2 0.90 -8.73 -49.18
C ARG A 2 1.95 -8.49 -48.08
N LEU A 3 3.17 -8.17 -48.51
CA LEU A 3 4.38 -7.96 -47.72
C LEU A 3 4.54 -6.47 -47.34
N THR A 4 4.86 -6.22 -46.06
CA THR A 4 5.82 -5.23 -45.44
C THR A 4 5.85 -3.75 -45.89
N PRO A 5 6.09 -2.75 -44.99
CA PRO A 5 7.43 -2.59 -44.39
C PRO A 5 7.57 -1.92 -42.99
N ALA A 6 8.81 -2.08 -42.49
CA ALA A 6 9.64 -1.12 -41.76
C ALA A 6 9.35 -0.79 -40.28
N LEU A 7 10.29 -1.28 -39.46
CA LEU A 7 11.03 -0.55 -38.44
C LEU A 7 10.39 0.74 -37.91
N GLY A 8 9.83 0.62 -36.70
CA GLY A 8 9.74 1.71 -35.74
C GLY A 8 10.18 1.19 -34.38
N LEU A 9 11.46 1.41 -34.03
CA LEU A 9 11.92 1.31 -32.65
C LEU A 9 11.11 2.29 -31.80
N LEU A 10 10.12 1.79 -31.06
CA LEU A 10 9.59 2.47 -29.89
C LEU A 10 10.26 1.83 -28.68
N ALA A 11 11.40 2.39 -28.28
CA ALA A 11 11.94 2.20 -26.96
C ALA A 11 10.95 2.81 -25.96
N VAL A 12 9.98 2.02 -25.52
CA VAL A 12 9.17 2.35 -24.36
C VAL A 12 10.10 2.25 -23.16
N LEU A 13 10.63 3.40 -22.74
CA LEU A 13 11.09 3.58 -21.36
C LEU A 13 9.86 3.34 -20.49
N ALA A 14 9.68 2.09 -20.06
CA ALA A 14 8.86 1.78 -18.91
C ALA A 14 9.55 2.42 -17.73
N ALA A 15 9.23 3.69 -17.46
CA ALA A 15 9.27 4.21 -16.11
C ALA A 15 8.37 3.27 -15.31
N GLY A 16 8.97 2.22 -14.74
CA GLY A 16 8.29 1.35 -13.80
C GLY A 16 7.65 2.25 -12.75
N PRO A 17 6.43 1.95 -12.29
CA PRO A 17 5.79 2.77 -11.29
C PRO A 17 6.75 2.82 -10.11
N ALA A 18 7.34 3.99 -9.89
CA ALA A 18 8.00 4.26 -8.64
C ALA A 18 6.90 4.05 -7.60
N PHE A 19 7.00 2.99 -6.81
CA PHE A 19 6.17 2.74 -5.64
C PHE A 19 6.50 3.78 -4.55
N ALA A 20 6.70 5.03 -4.92
CA ALA A 20 6.44 6.16 -4.07
C ALA A 20 4.93 6.40 -4.17
N GLN A 21 4.13 5.49 -3.59
CA GLN A 21 2.88 5.94 -2.99
C GLN A 21 3.31 6.93 -1.92
N SER A 22 3.40 8.21 -2.30
CA SER A 22 3.42 9.30 -1.36
C SER A 22 2.21 9.03 -0.49
N ALA A 23 2.44 8.63 0.76
CA ALA A 23 1.38 8.14 1.62
C ALA A 23 0.45 9.31 1.93
N THR A 24 -0.52 9.55 1.06
CA THR A 24 -1.55 10.54 1.28
C THR A 24 -2.25 10.13 2.57
N PRO A 25 -2.19 10.96 3.61
CA PRO A 25 -2.77 10.60 4.89
C PRO A 25 -4.27 10.38 4.75
N ILE A 26 -4.78 9.39 5.47
CA ILE A 26 -6.21 9.12 5.63
C ILE A 26 -6.87 10.27 6.39
N GLY A 27 -6.12 10.94 7.27
CA GLY A 27 -6.63 12.02 8.12
C GLY A 27 -7.28 11.49 9.41
N VAL A 28 -6.95 10.26 9.78
CA VAL A 28 -7.32 9.60 11.04
C VAL A 28 -6.03 9.09 11.65
N ALA A 29 -5.66 9.64 12.81
CA ALA A 29 -4.33 9.50 13.38
C ALA A 29 -3.91 8.04 13.58
N GLU A 30 -4.83 7.20 14.05
CA GLU A 30 -4.61 5.78 14.29
C GLU A 30 -4.36 5.00 12.99
N CYS A 31 -5.07 5.36 11.91
CA CYS A 31 -4.85 4.78 10.59
C CYS A 31 -3.50 5.20 10.02
N ASP A 32 -3.18 6.49 10.12
CA ASP A 32 -1.94 7.05 9.56
C ASP A 32 -0.70 6.53 10.29
N ASP A 33 -0.76 6.36 11.61
CA ASP A 33 0.31 5.74 12.41
C ASP A 33 0.56 4.28 12.00
N PHE A 34 -0.49 3.45 11.94
CA PHE A 34 -0.39 2.07 11.50
C PHE A 34 0.23 1.97 10.09
N LEU A 35 -0.27 2.74 9.13
CA LEU A 35 0.19 2.70 7.74
C LEU A 35 1.65 3.13 7.61
N THR A 36 2.07 4.11 8.42
CA THR A 36 3.47 4.57 8.46
C THR A 36 4.38 3.46 8.98
N LYS A 37 4.04 2.82 10.12
CA LYS A 37 4.84 1.72 10.69
C LYS A 37 4.86 0.50 9.77
N TYR A 38 3.74 0.23 9.10
CA TYR A 38 3.64 -0.84 8.12
C TYR A 38 4.60 -0.62 6.93
N ASP A 39 4.59 0.56 6.33
CA ASP A 39 5.49 0.91 5.22
C ASP A 39 6.95 0.87 5.65
N GLN A 40 7.26 1.36 6.86
CA GLN A 40 8.59 1.26 7.43
C GLN A 40 9.01 -0.21 7.52
N CYS A 41 8.17 -1.08 8.09
CA CYS A 41 8.51 -2.49 8.21
C CYS A 41 8.71 -3.19 6.86
N LEU A 42 7.84 -2.90 5.90
CA LEU A 42 8.00 -3.45 4.54
C LEU A 42 9.37 -3.10 3.95
N ASN A 43 9.83 -1.87 4.16
CA ASN A 43 11.08 -1.40 3.60
C ASN A 43 12.32 -1.89 4.36
N THR A 44 12.23 -2.10 5.67
CA THR A 44 13.36 -2.50 6.50
C THR A 44 13.49 -4.01 6.68
N ASN A 45 12.40 -4.71 6.91
CA ASN A 45 12.43 -6.11 7.34
C ASN A 45 11.92 -7.11 6.28
N VAL A 46 11.05 -6.67 5.36
CA VAL A 46 10.53 -7.56 4.32
C VAL A 46 11.50 -7.59 3.12
N PRO A 47 11.93 -8.79 2.66
CA PRO A 47 12.78 -8.92 1.47
C PRO A 47 12.12 -8.30 0.25
N ALA A 48 12.91 -7.61 -0.60
CA ALA A 48 12.40 -6.87 -1.75
C ALA A 48 11.52 -7.71 -2.69
N ALA A 49 11.86 -8.99 -2.89
CA ALA A 49 11.09 -9.93 -3.70
C ALA A 49 9.66 -10.16 -3.17
N ASN A 50 9.43 -9.97 -1.87
CA ASN A 50 8.16 -10.26 -1.21
C ASN A 50 7.33 -8.99 -0.94
N ARG A 51 7.93 -7.79 -0.95
CA ARG A 51 7.27 -6.53 -0.56
C ARG A 51 5.98 -6.25 -1.31
N ALA A 52 5.98 -6.48 -2.63
CA ALA A 52 4.80 -6.25 -3.46
C ALA A 52 3.63 -7.16 -3.05
N GLN A 53 3.91 -8.44 -2.82
CA GLN A 53 2.91 -9.41 -2.39
C GLN A 53 2.40 -9.09 -0.98
N VAL A 54 3.31 -8.80 -0.06
CA VAL A 54 2.97 -8.54 1.35
C VAL A 54 2.17 -7.23 1.47
N GLY A 55 2.57 -6.17 0.75
CA GLY A 55 1.93 -4.85 0.82
C GLY A 55 0.60 -4.72 0.08
N ALA A 56 0.27 -5.62 -0.84
CA ALA A 56 -0.91 -5.51 -1.70
C ALA A 56 -2.22 -5.34 -0.91
N ALA A 57 -2.41 -6.11 0.16
CA ALA A 57 -3.61 -6.04 1.00
C ALA A 57 -3.75 -4.67 1.69
N VAL A 58 -2.64 -4.09 2.16
CA VAL A 58 -2.66 -2.78 2.80
C VAL A 58 -2.88 -1.66 1.79
N THR A 59 -2.36 -1.76 0.57
CA THR A 59 -2.63 -0.78 -0.48
C THR A 59 -4.13 -0.66 -0.78
N GLN A 60 -4.82 -1.78 -0.98
CA GLN A 60 -6.27 -1.79 -1.20
C GLN A 60 -7.04 -1.23 0.01
N MET A 61 -6.59 -1.57 1.21
CA MET A 61 -7.20 -1.09 2.45
C MET A 61 -7.09 0.43 2.61
N ARG A 62 -5.93 1.02 2.24
CA ARG A 62 -5.74 2.49 2.26
C ARG A 62 -6.81 3.20 1.45
N ASP A 63 -7.12 2.70 0.25
CA ASP A 63 -8.09 3.33 -0.64
C ASP A 63 -9.50 3.30 -0.02
N SER A 64 -9.89 2.16 0.57
CA SER A 64 -11.16 2.02 1.31
C SER A 64 -11.24 2.96 2.50
N TRP A 65 -10.16 3.06 3.29
CA TRP A 65 -10.11 3.97 4.44
C TRP A 65 -10.18 5.44 4.04
N ARG A 66 -9.55 5.84 2.92
CA ARG A 66 -9.69 7.22 2.40
C ARG A 66 -11.12 7.54 2.03
N GLN A 67 -11.84 6.61 1.40
CA GLN A 67 -13.25 6.82 1.07
C GLN A 67 -14.10 6.95 2.33
N MET A 68 -13.88 6.10 3.34
CA MET A 68 -14.59 6.19 4.61
C MET A 68 -14.25 7.47 5.39
N ALA A 69 -13.02 7.98 5.29
CA ALA A 69 -12.59 9.19 5.98
C ALA A 69 -13.22 10.47 5.39
N GLN A 70 -13.57 10.43 4.10
CA GLN A 70 -14.27 11.51 3.40
C GLN A 70 -15.76 11.57 3.74
N ASN A 71 -16.35 10.46 4.19
CA ASN A 71 -17.76 10.42 4.59
C ASN A 71 -17.90 10.66 6.11
N PRO A 72 -18.59 11.75 6.53
CA PRO A 72 -18.77 12.08 7.95
C PRO A 72 -19.48 11.00 8.78
N GLN A 73 -20.30 10.14 8.15
CA GLN A 73 -21.02 9.06 8.82
C GLN A 73 -20.10 7.87 9.14
N THR A 74 -19.11 7.61 8.28
CA THR A 74 -18.20 6.46 8.44
C THR A 74 -16.89 6.83 9.12
N ARG A 75 -16.45 8.08 9.02
CA ARG A 75 -15.20 8.57 9.61
C ARG A 75 -15.05 8.26 11.10
N PRO A 76 -16.06 8.40 11.98
CA PRO A 76 -15.92 8.10 13.41
C PRO A 76 -15.61 6.63 13.70
N MET A 77 -15.94 5.72 12.78
CA MET A 77 -15.70 4.28 12.93
C MET A 77 -14.26 3.88 12.59
N LEU A 78 -13.52 4.73 11.86
CA LEU A 78 -12.21 4.39 11.33
C LEU A 78 -11.14 4.20 12.39
N GLY A 79 -11.07 5.06 13.40
CA GLY A 79 -10.02 4.97 14.44
C GLY A 79 -9.96 3.57 15.09
N PRO A 80 -11.05 3.10 15.70
CA PRO A 80 -11.13 1.74 16.27
C PRO A 80 -10.86 0.63 15.25
N GLN A 81 -11.36 0.78 14.03
CA GLN A 81 -11.16 -0.21 12.97
C GLN A 81 -9.68 -0.32 12.57
N CYS A 82 -8.97 0.80 12.46
CA CYS A 82 -7.55 0.86 12.16
C CYS A 82 -6.72 0.24 13.28
N THR A 83 -7.04 0.51 14.55
CA THR A 83 -6.39 -0.14 15.70
C THR A 83 -6.57 -1.65 15.68
N GLN A 84 -7.79 -2.14 15.44
CA GLN A 84 -8.06 -3.58 15.38
C GLN A 84 -7.27 -4.23 14.24
N MET A 85 -7.26 -3.60 13.07
CA MET A 85 -6.52 -4.11 11.92
C MET A 85 -5.01 -4.12 12.17
N ALA A 86 -4.46 -3.09 12.80
CA ALA A 86 -3.04 -3.03 13.16
C ALA A 86 -2.63 -4.23 14.02
N GLN A 87 -3.45 -4.57 15.02
CA GLN A 87 -3.21 -5.73 15.89
C GLN A 87 -3.25 -7.05 15.12
N GLN A 88 -4.25 -7.22 14.23
CA GLN A 88 -4.39 -8.42 13.40
C GLN A 88 -3.18 -8.57 12.46
N MET A 89 -2.78 -7.49 11.80
CA MET A 89 -1.65 -7.51 10.89
C MET A 89 -0.33 -7.72 11.63
N ALA A 90 -0.14 -7.13 12.81
CA ALA A 90 1.08 -7.31 13.61
C ALA A 90 1.33 -8.80 13.92
N GLN A 91 0.27 -9.55 14.23
CA GLN A 91 0.37 -11.00 14.44
C GLN A 91 0.81 -11.72 13.15
N SER A 92 0.16 -11.41 12.01
CA SER A 92 0.48 -12.03 10.72
C SER A 92 1.89 -11.70 10.21
N MET A 93 2.43 -10.54 10.58
CA MET A 93 3.73 -10.05 10.11
C MET A 93 4.85 -10.22 11.13
N SER A 94 4.57 -10.87 12.26
CA SER A 94 5.56 -11.21 13.29
C SER A 94 6.74 -12.02 12.72
N ALA A 95 6.50 -12.88 11.71
CA ALA A 95 7.54 -13.63 11.00
C ALA A 95 8.58 -12.74 10.29
N TYR A 96 8.19 -11.51 9.93
CA TYR A 96 9.07 -10.49 9.37
C TYR A 96 9.60 -9.52 10.43
N ASN A 97 9.42 -9.80 11.72
CA ASN A 97 9.75 -8.90 12.83
C ASN A 97 9.07 -7.52 12.74
N CYS A 98 7.92 -7.44 12.04
CA CYS A 98 7.12 -6.23 11.99
C CYS A 98 6.33 -6.01 13.27
N ARG A 99 6.27 -4.75 13.71
CA ARG A 99 5.49 -4.31 14.87
C ARG A 99 4.86 -2.95 14.55
N PHE A 100 3.59 -2.78 14.87
CA PHE A 100 2.82 -1.56 14.63
C PHE A 100 2.02 -1.20 15.88
#